data_AF-A0A8C2XAQ8-F1
#
_entry.id   AF-A0A8C2XAQ8-F1
#
_cell.length_a   1.000
_cell.length_b   1.000
_cell.length_c   1.000
_cell.angle_alpha   90.00
_cell.angle_beta   90.00
_cell.angle_gamma   90.00
#
_symmetry.space_group_name_H-M   'P 1'
#
loop_
_entity.id
_entity.type
_entity.pdbx_description
1 polymer ?
#
loop_
_entity_poly.entity_id
_entity_poly.type
_entity_poly.pdbx_seq_one_letter_code
_entity_poly.pdbx_strand_id
1 'polypeptide(L)'
;MNHSNFHVKVLLALLTAAAAAHAQSFHPGRCPQPSVQEDFDVTKYMGTWYEIEKLPAVFERGKCNQATYSLRPDGTVKVLNADFYHIWLKVRNTIQGVAKVKDSSKPAILGVSFFKDGPYWVLSTDYRSYSLVYSCTDYFLFHVDFAWILARTRVLTEDVMSRLRDTLSSAGVDVNRLAASNQTGCDRNDRPIIGGFMNTLLTAT
;
A
#
# COMPACT_ATOMS: atom_id res chain seq x y z
N MET A 1 32.77 -43.81 16.86
CA MET A 1 32.27 -42.42 16.73
C MET A 1 31.78 -42.25 15.30
N ASN A 2 30.46 -42.22 15.08
CA ASN A 2 29.84 -42.32 13.75
C ASN A 2 29.69 -40.92 13.10
N HIS A 3 30.51 -40.63 12.09
CA HIS A 3 30.50 -39.39 11.29
C HIS A 3 29.25 -39.21 10.40
N SER A 4 28.41 -40.24 10.26
CA SER A 4 27.27 -40.27 9.32
C SER A 4 26.07 -39.38 9.73
N ASN A 5 25.89 -39.12 11.03
CA ASN A 5 24.71 -38.41 11.54
C ASN A 5 24.82 -36.88 11.52
N PHE A 6 25.98 -36.32 11.16
CA PHE A 6 26.19 -34.87 11.14
C PHE A 6 25.69 -34.24 9.83
N HIS A 7 25.94 -34.90 8.68
CA HIS A 7 25.55 -34.36 7.37
C HIS A 7 24.04 -34.33 7.13
N VAL A 8 23.29 -35.32 7.64
CA VAL A 8 21.82 -35.39 7.48
C VAL A 8 21.09 -34.29 8.26
N LYS A 9 21.63 -33.87 9.41
CA LYS A 9 21.04 -32.79 10.22
C LYS A 9 21.30 -31.39 9.65
N VAL A 10 22.44 -31.19 8.98
CA VAL A 10 22.76 -29.91 8.32
C VAL A 10 21.90 -29.70 7.07
N LEU A 11 21.59 -30.76 6.32
CA LEU A 11 20.70 -30.68 5.15
C LEU A 11 19.23 -30.43 5.52
N LEU A 12 18.75 -30.95 6.66
CA LEU A 12 17.38 -30.69 7.12
C LEU A 12 17.18 -29.28 7.70
N ALA A 13 18.24 -28.63 8.21
CA ALA A 13 18.18 -27.26 8.70
C ALA A 13 18.19 -26.20 7.59
N LEU A 14 18.55 -26.59 6.35
CA LEU A 14 18.53 -25.71 5.17
C LEU A 14 17.21 -25.76 4.39
N LEU A 15 16.30 -26.69 4.71
CA LEU A 15 15.02 -26.88 4.03
C LEU A 15 13.81 -26.21 4.72
N THR A 16 14.03 -25.52 5.84
CA THR A 16 12.97 -24.78 6.57
C THR A 16 13.12 -23.25 6.50
N ALA A 17 13.80 -22.74 5.46
CA ALA A 17 13.88 -21.30 5.16
C ALA A 17 13.02 -20.87 3.94
N ALA A 18 12.08 -21.71 3.49
CA ALA A 18 11.15 -21.38 2.42
C ALA A 18 9.71 -21.23 2.94
N ALA A 19 9.53 -20.52 4.05
CA ALA A 19 8.27 -19.83 4.28
C ALA A 19 8.49 -18.42 3.74
N ALA A 20 8.00 -18.17 2.52
CA ALA A 20 8.09 -16.87 1.86
C ALA A 20 7.57 -15.79 2.81
N ALA A 21 8.51 -15.05 3.39
CA ALA A 21 8.21 -13.99 4.32
C ALA A 21 7.48 -12.90 3.54
N HIS A 22 6.19 -12.72 3.81
CA HIS A 22 5.44 -11.53 3.40
C HIS A 22 5.87 -10.31 4.24
N ALA A 23 7.15 -10.26 4.60
CA ALA A 23 7.77 -9.30 5.48
C ALA A 23 8.43 -8.20 4.64
N GLN A 24 8.62 -7.04 5.27
CA GLN A 24 9.39 -5.93 4.73
C GLN A 24 10.77 -6.45 4.28
N SER A 25 11.10 -6.26 3.01
CA SER A 25 12.34 -6.78 2.42
C SER A 25 13.43 -5.72 2.42
N PHE A 26 14.66 -6.18 2.65
CA PHE A 26 15.88 -5.40 2.55
C PHE A 26 16.58 -5.75 1.24
N HIS A 27 17.01 -4.75 0.49
CA HIS A 27 17.66 -4.93 -0.80
C HIS A 27 19.09 -4.44 -0.76
N PRO A 28 20.05 -5.14 -1.35
CA PRO A 28 21.43 -4.67 -1.41
C PRO A 28 21.53 -3.41 -2.27
N GLY A 29 22.47 -2.53 -1.91
CA GLY A 29 22.75 -1.30 -2.66
C GLY A 29 21.81 -0.14 -2.33
N ARG A 30 21.94 0.93 -3.11
CA ARG A 30 21.22 2.19 -2.91
C ARG A 30 19.81 2.15 -3.48
N CYS A 31 18.96 3.01 -2.95
CA CYS A 31 17.63 3.27 -3.48
C CYS A 31 17.67 3.61 -4.98
N PRO A 32 16.82 2.95 -5.79
CA PRO A 32 16.53 3.40 -7.14
C PRO A 32 16.10 4.86 -7.20
N GLN A 33 16.36 5.50 -8.35
CA GLN A 33 16.03 6.90 -8.61
C GLN A 33 15.08 7.01 -9.81
N PRO A 34 13.82 6.52 -9.70
CA PRO A 34 12.83 6.68 -10.77
C PRO A 34 12.56 8.15 -11.09
N SER A 35 12.18 8.41 -12.34
CA SER A 35 11.56 9.67 -12.71
C SER A 35 10.25 9.87 -11.93
N VAL A 36 9.99 11.11 -11.52
CA VAL A 36 8.76 11.49 -10.83
C VAL A 36 7.82 12.25 -11.77
N GLN A 37 6.55 12.34 -11.40
CA GLN A 37 5.53 13.04 -12.16
C GLN A 37 5.96 14.49 -12.47
N GLU A 38 6.01 14.83 -13.75
CA GLU A 38 6.24 16.20 -14.22
C GLU A 38 5.03 17.08 -13.91
N ASP A 39 5.29 18.36 -13.64
CA ASP A 39 4.28 19.37 -13.35
C ASP A 39 3.24 18.93 -12.28
N PHE A 40 3.74 18.25 -11.24
CA PHE A 40 2.88 17.72 -10.20
C PHE A 40 2.13 18.83 -9.46
N ASP A 41 0.80 18.77 -9.54
CA ASP A 41 -0.11 19.70 -8.90
C ASP A 41 -0.72 19.05 -7.65
N VAL A 42 -0.18 19.41 -6.48
CA VAL A 42 -0.63 18.89 -5.19
C VAL A 42 -2.11 19.16 -4.94
N THR A 43 -2.67 20.24 -5.48
CA THR A 43 -4.08 20.60 -5.25
C THR A 43 -5.03 19.64 -5.96
N LYS A 44 -4.68 19.20 -7.18
CA LYS A 44 -5.43 18.19 -7.93
C LYS A 44 -5.34 16.79 -7.31
N TYR A 45 -4.32 16.55 -6.49
CA TYR A 45 -4.09 15.26 -5.83
C TYR A 45 -5.00 15.00 -4.62
N MET A 46 -5.67 16.04 -4.10
CA MET A 46 -6.52 15.96 -2.91
C MET A 46 -7.68 14.97 -3.03
N GLY A 47 -8.28 14.62 -1.90
CA GLY A 47 -9.38 13.67 -1.81
C GLY A 47 -8.92 12.26 -1.46
N THR A 48 -9.79 11.28 -1.68
CA THR A 48 -9.54 9.89 -1.30
C THR A 48 -8.90 9.11 -2.45
N TRP A 49 -7.96 8.24 -2.07
CA TRP A 49 -7.31 7.25 -2.90
C TRP A 49 -7.43 5.88 -2.22
N TYR A 50 -7.81 4.86 -2.98
CA TYR A 50 -7.89 3.46 -2.55
C TYR A 50 -6.61 2.73 -2.94
N GLU A 51 -6.04 1.96 -2.03
CA GLU A 51 -4.87 1.12 -2.29
C GLU A 51 -5.29 -0.13 -3.08
N ILE A 52 -4.75 -0.30 -4.29
CA ILE A 52 -5.07 -1.43 -5.19
C ILE A 52 -3.99 -2.51 -5.10
N GLU A 53 -2.72 -2.10 -5.15
CA GLU A 53 -1.58 -2.97 -4.90
C GLU A 53 -0.51 -2.23 -4.11
N LYS A 54 0.32 -2.99 -3.42
CA LYS A 54 1.48 -2.44 -2.75
C LYS A 54 2.63 -3.42 -2.63
N LEU A 55 3.83 -2.90 -2.39
CA LEU A 55 4.90 -3.69 -1.81
C LEU A 55 4.58 -3.99 -0.33
N PRO A 56 4.99 -5.15 0.23
CA PRO A 56 4.64 -5.55 1.58
C PRO A 56 5.11 -4.54 2.62
N ALA A 57 4.15 -3.95 3.32
CA ALA A 57 4.37 -3.02 4.42
C ALA A 57 3.87 -3.65 5.73
N VAL A 58 4.79 -4.02 6.62
CA VAL A 58 4.45 -4.72 7.88
C VAL A 58 3.51 -3.93 8.79
N PHE A 59 3.45 -2.61 8.60
CA PHE A 59 2.59 -1.66 9.31
C PHE A 59 1.17 -1.54 8.72
N GLU A 60 0.87 -2.16 7.58
CA GLU A 60 -0.43 -2.08 6.89
C GLU A 60 -0.99 -3.48 6.59
N ARG A 61 -1.65 -4.07 7.60
CA ARG A 61 -2.16 -5.45 7.54
C ARG A 61 -3.69 -5.56 7.38
N GLY A 62 -4.40 -4.44 7.38
CA GLY A 62 -5.86 -4.42 7.23
C GLY A 62 -6.32 -4.63 5.78
N LYS A 63 -7.65 -4.55 5.60
CA LYS A 63 -8.29 -4.47 4.28
C LYS A 63 -8.98 -3.11 4.10
N CYS A 64 -9.41 -2.83 2.87
CA CYS A 64 -10.07 -1.57 2.50
C CYS A 64 -9.21 -0.33 2.75
N ASN A 65 -7.91 -0.48 2.54
CA ASN A 65 -6.92 0.55 2.77
C ASN A 65 -7.23 1.76 1.87
N GLN A 66 -7.28 2.93 2.49
CA GLN A 66 -7.47 4.19 1.79
C GLN A 66 -6.67 5.30 2.45
N ALA A 67 -6.25 6.27 1.65
CA ALA A 67 -5.64 7.50 2.10
C ALA A 67 -6.48 8.69 1.65
N THR A 68 -6.85 9.57 2.57
CA THR A 68 -7.54 10.82 2.27
C THR A 68 -6.59 12.00 2.49
N TYR A 69 -6.39 12.78 1.44
CA TYR A 69 -5.52 13.96 1.42
C TYR A 69 -6.37 15.23 1.46
N SER A 70 -6.01 16.16 2.35
CA SER A 70 -6.68 17.47 2.45
C SER A 70 -5.65 18.58 2.67
N LEU A 71 -5.81 19.67 1.92
CA LEU A 71 -4.92 20.82 1.99
C LEU A 71 -5.19 21.60 3.28
N ARG A 72 -4.14 22.04 3.95
CA ARG A 72 -4.21 22.89 5.14
C ARG A 72 -3.91 24.36 4.79
N PRO A 73 -4.35 25.31 5.64
CA PRO A 73 -4.08 26.74 5.43
C PRO A 73 -2.58 27.08 5.36
N ASP A 74 -1.71 26.28 5.99
CA ASP A 74 -0.25 26.47 6.00
C ASP A 74 0.45 25.90 4.74
N GLY A 75 -0.32 25.42 3.76
CA GLY A 75 0.19 24.81 2.53
C GLY A 75 0.67 23.36 2.69
N THR A 76 0.59 22.76 3.88
CA THR A 76 0.86 21.33 4.08
C THR A 76 -0.38 20.49 3.76
N VAL A 77 -0.18 19.18 3.60
CA VAL A 77 -1.25 18.23 3.31
C VAL A 77 -1.49 17.37 4.54
N LYS A 78 -2.72 17.39 5.07
CA LYS A 78 -3.17 16.37 6.03
C LYS A 78 -3.36 15.05 5.28
N VAL A 79 -2.73 13.99 5.79
CA VAL A 79 -2.90 12.62 5.31
C VAL A 79 -3.69 11.85 6.36
N LEU A 80 -4.80 11.22 5.98
CA LEU A 80 -5.57 10.34 6.84
C LEU A 80 -5.63 8.95 6.19
N ASN A 81 -4.86 8.01 6.73
CA ASN A 81 -4.94 6.61 6.33
C ASN A 81 -6.00 5.92 7.16
N ALA A 82 -6.78 5.03 6.53
CA ALA A 82 -7.78 4.22 7.19
C ALA A 82 -7.83 2.81 6.59
N ASP A 83 -8.04 1.82 7.45
CA ASP A 83 -8.26 0.42 7.07
C ASP A 83 -9.25 -0.26 8.04
N PHE A 84 -9.59 -1.52 7.74
CA PHE A 84 -10.27 -2.43 8.65
C PHE A 84 -9.32 -3.59 8.98
N TYR A 85 -8.68 -3.53 10.15
CA TYR A 85 -7.84 -4.63 10.64
C TYR A 85 -8.66 -5.78 11.21
N HIS A 86 -9.74 -5.46 11.93
CA HIS A 86 -10.69 -6.44 12.49
C HIS A 86 -12.08 -6.21 11.92
N ILE A 87 -12.38 -6.84 10.78
CA ILE A 87 -13.63 -6.59 10.04
C ILE A 87 -14.89 -6.89 10.89
N TRP A 88 -14.83 -7.88 11.79
CA TRP A 88 -15.94 -8.23 12.67
C TRP A 88 -16.27 -7.14 13.69
N LEU A 89 -15.28 -6.33 14.09
CA LEU A 89 -15.51 -5.20 15.00
C LEU A 89 -16.18 -4.03 14.28
N LYS A 90 -16.18 -4.01 12.94
CA LYS A 90 -16.70 -2.90 12.11
C LYS A 90 -16.10 -1.52 12.45
N VAL A 91 -14.99 -1.49 13.19
CA VAL A 91 -14.26 -0.27 13.55
C VAL A 91 -13.16 -0.04 12.51
N ARG A 92 -13.13 1.17 11.94
CA ARG A 92 -11.99 1.59 11.12
C ARG A 92 -10.81 1.92 12.03
N ASN A 93 -9.65 1.36 11.72
CA ASN A 93 -8.40 1.83 12.27
C ASN A 93 -7.90 2.99 11.40
N THR A 94 -7.38 4.04 12.03
CA THR A 94 -6.97 5.26 11.34
C THR A 94 -5.69 5.82 11.89
N ILE A 95 -4.86 6.39 11.02
CA ILE A 95 -3.67 7.14 11.41
C ILE A 95 -3.59 8.44 10.61
N GLN A 96 -3.27 9.53 11.30
CA GLN A 96 -3.15 10.85 10.70
C GLN A 96 -1.68 11.26 10.62
N GLY A 97 -1.31 11.85 9.49
CA GLY A 97 0.03 12.40 9.24
C GLY A 97 -0.04 13.74 8.52
N VAL A 98 1.16 14.23 8.18
CA VAL A 98 1.38 15.47 7.43
C VAL A 98 2.33 15.18 6.29
N ALA A 99 1.97 15.60 5.08
CA ALA A 99 2.87 15.63 3.94
C ALA A 99 3.22 17.07 3.55
N LYS A 100 4.45 17.27 3.09
CA LYS A 100 4.96 18.57 2.65
C LYS A 100 5.87 18.41 1.44
N VAL A 101 5.72 19.30 0.46
CA VAL A 101 6.68 19.48 -0.62
C VAL A 101 7.97 20.08 -0.05
N LYS A 102 9.08 19.35 -0.15
CA LYS A 102 10.38 19.78 0.41
C LYS A 102 11.13 20.72 -0.52
N ASP A 103 10.96 20.55 -1.82
CA ASP A 103 11.59 21.32 -2.88
C ASP A 103 10.55 21.65 -3.95
N SER A 104 10.26 22.94 -4.13
CA SER A 104 9.25 23.40 -5.10
C SER A 104 9.65 23.14 -6.56
N SER A 105 10.93 22.89 -6.85
CA SER A 105 11.38 22.48 -8.19
C SER A 105 11.06 21.02 -8.50
N LYS A 106 10.74 20.21 -7.47
CA LYS A 106 10.36 18.79 -7.59
C LYS A 106 9.10 18.51 -6.76
N PRO A 107 7.95 19.09 -7.13
CA PRO A 107 6.74 19.04 -6.30
C PRO A 107 6.18 17.63 -6.08
N ALA A 108 6.52 16.67 -6.95
CA ALA A 108 6.18 15.25 -6.82
C ALA A 108 6.99 14.50 -5.73
N ILE A 109 8.02 15.14 -5.16
CA ILE A 109 8.83 14.59 -4.07
C ILE A 109 8.40 15.24 -2.76
N LEU A 110 7.59 14.50 -2.01
CA LEU A 110 7.10 14.91 -0.71
C LEU A 110 7.83 14.19 0.42
N GLY A 111 7.87 14.82 1.59
CA GLY A 111 8.06 14.10 2.85
C GLY A 111 6.72 13.88 3.53
N VAL A 112 6.47 12.67 4.01
CA VAL A 112 5.30 12.34 4.82
C VAL A 112 5.74 11.95 6.23
N SER A 113 5.01 12.41 7.24
CA SER A 113 5.30 12.14 8.65
C SER A 113 4.04 11.69 9.37
N PHE A 114 4.10 10.50 9.97
CA PHE A 114 3.09 9.97 10.89
C PHE A 114 3.67 9.84 12.30
N PHE A 115 4.84 9.21 12.40
CA PHE A 115 5.68 9.15 13.60
C PHE A 115 7.15 9.50 13.29
N LYS A 116 7.59 9.18 12.07
CA LYS A 116 8.89 9.50 11.51
C LYS A 116 8.70 9.96 10.07
N ASP A 117 9.54 10.88 9.63
CA ASP A 117 9.57 11.34 8.25
C ASP A 117 10.05 10.24 7.30
N GLY A 118 9.30 10.04 6.22
CA GLY A 118 9.63 9.17 5.10
C GLY A 118 9.42 9.87 3.76
N PRO A 119 10.13 9.44 2.70
CA PRO A 119 9.91 9.95 1.36
C PRO A 119 8.55 9.46 0.80
N TYR A 120 7.90 10.30 0.00
CA TYR A 120 6.67 9.98 -0.72
C TYR A 120 6.79 10.58 -2.12
N TRP A 121 7.13 9.75 -3.10
CA TRP A 121 7.40 10.18 -4.47
C TRP A 121 6.24 9.75 -5.36
N VAL A 122 5.57 10.72 -5.99
CA VAL A 122 4.55 10.41 -7.00
C VAL A 122 5.26 10.18 -8.32
N LEU A 123 5.32 8.93 -8.76
CA LEU A 123 6.00 8.56 -10.01
C LEU A 123 5.14 8.90 -11.23
N SER A 124 3.83 8.66 -11.14
CA SER A 124 2.89 8.95 -12.22
C SER A 124 1.47 9.06 -11.67
N THR A 125 0.71 10.06 -12.11
CA THR A 125 -0.72 10.19 -11.80
C THR A 125 -1.44 10.98 -12.88
N ASP A 126 -2.69 10.61 -13.16
CA ASP A 126 -3.61 11.43 -13.96
C ASP A 126 -4.56 12.25 -13.07
N TYR A 127 -4.35 12.23 -11.75
CA TYR A 127 -5.15 12.85 -10.68
C TYR A 127 -6.59 12.30 -10.52
N ARG A 128 -7.12 11.63 -11.55
CA ARG A 128 -8.55 11.32 -11.71
C ARG A 128 -8.87 9.84 -11.65
N SER A 129 -7.92 8.97 -11.96
CA SER A 129 -8.12 7.53 -11.94
C SER A 129 -7.04 6.80 -11.15
N TYR A 130 -5.75 7.11 -11.35
CA TYR A 130 -4.65 6.39 -10.71
C TYR A 130 -3.56 7.31 -10.15
N SER A 131 -2.78 6.76 -9.22
CA SER A 131 -1.49 7.30 -8.81
C SER A 131 -0.54 6.16 -8.47
N LEU A 132 0.71 6.25 -8.93
CA LEU A 132 1.80 5.37 -8.57
C LEU A 132 2.73 6.11 -7.62
N VAL A 133 2.90 5.56 -6.42
CA VAL A 133 3.71 6.14 -5.36
C VAL A 133 4.87 5.22 -5.05
N TYR A 134 6.05 5.79 -4.84
CA TYR A 134 7.25 5.09 -4.39
C TYR A 134 7.86 5.77 -3.16
N SER A 135 8.44 4.97 -2.28
CA SER A 135 9.16 5.42 -1.10
C SER A 135 10.36 4.51 -0.92
N CYS A 136 11.55 5.08 -0.77
CA CYS A 136 12.75 4.31 -0.52
C CYS A 136 13.66 5.00 0.48
N THR A 137 14.21 4.24 1.42
CA THR A 137 15.17 4.74 2.42
C THR A 137 16.42 3.88 2.39
N ASP A 138 17.58 4.53 2.20
CA ASP A 138 18.89 3.91 2.32
C ASP A 138 19.26 3.60 3.78
N TYR A 139 19.93 2.48 3.98
CA TYR A 139 20.49 2.00 5.24
C TYR A 139 21.86 1.36 4.99
N PHE A 140 22.92 2.16 5.11
CA PHE A 140 24.31 1.73 4.90
C PHE A 140 24.54 0.94 3.59
N LEU A 141 24.49 -0.40 3.62
CA LEU A 141 24.70 -1.28 2.45
C LEU A 141 23.41 -1.81 1.82
N PHE A 142 22.26 -1.48 2.37
CA PHE A 142 20.96 -1.93 1.89
C PHE A 142 19.97 -0.76 1.83
N HIS A 143 18.82 -0.98 1.22
CA HIS A 143 17.68 -0.07 1.28
C HIS A 143 16.40 -0.84 1.57
N VAL A 144 15.38 -0.09 1.97
CA VAL A 144 14.00 -0.57 2.10
C VAL A 144 13.13 0.27 1.18
N ASP A 145 12.32 -0.41 0.39
CA ASP A 145 11.39 0.20 -0.54
C ASP A 145 9.93 -0.13 -0.22
N PHE A 146 9.06 0.80 -0.58
CA PHE A 146 7.62 0.65 -0.61
C PHE A 146 7.09 1.26 -1.89
N ALA A 147 6.03 0.67 -2.43
CA ALA A 147 5.30 1.22 -3.55
C ALA A 147 3.81 1.00 -3.31
N TRP A 148 3.00 1.92 -3.80
CA TRP A 148 1.55 1.80 -3.76
C TRP A 148 0.99 2.19 -5.13
N ILE A 149 0.17 1.30 -5.69
CA ILE A 149 -0.74 1.64 -6.80
C ILE A 149 -2.05 2.05 -6.15
N LEU A 150 -2.41 3.31 -6.38
CA LEU A 150 -3.59 3.95 -5.81
C LEU A 150 -4.60 4.26 -6.90
N ALA A 151 -5.88 4.26 -6.55
CA ALA A 151 -6.96 4.57 -7.48
C ALA A 151 -8.07 5.43 -6.87
N ARG A 152 -8.80 6.19 -7.70
CA ARG A 152 -10.01 6.92 -7.27
C ARG A 152 -11.22 6.01 -7.07
N THR A 153 -11.18 4.82 -7.67
CA THR A 153 -12.15 3.73 -7.51
C THR A 153 -11.47 2.53 -6.85
N ARG A 154 -12.25 1.55 -6.38
CA ARG A 154 -11.71 0.32 -5.74
C ARG A 154 -11.17 -0.72 -6.73
N VAL A 155 -11.09 -0.37 -8.01
CA VAL A 155 -10.63 -1.21 -9.11
C VAL A 155 -9.99 -0.32 -10.16
N LEU A 156 -8.96 -0.85 -10.83
CA LEU A 156 -8.35 -0.30 -12.03
C LEU A 156 -8.45 -1.34 -13.15
N THR A 157 -8.39 -0.89 -14.40
CA THR A 157 -8.31 -1.81 -15.54
C THR A 157 -6.93 -2.45 -15.60
N GLU A 158 -6.85 -3.67 -16.16
CA GLU A 158 -5.57 -4.38 -16.30
C GLU A 158 -4.57 -3.61 -17.17
N ASP A 159 -5.02 -2.87 -18.18
CA ASP A 159 -4.14 -2.03 -19.01
C ASP A 159 -3.44 -0.94 -18.18
N VAL A 160 -4.17 -0.29 -17.27
CA VAL A 160 -3.59 0.70 -16.36
C VAL A 160 -2.66 0.00 -15.38
N MET A 161 -3.07 -1.12 -14.78
CA MET A 161 -2.25 -1.90 -13.86
C MET A 161 -0.91 -2.32 -14.49
N SER A 162 -0.94 -2.89 -15.71
CA SER A 162 0.26 -3.31 -16.43
C SER A 162 1.23 -2.15 -16.60
N ARG A 163 0.75 -1.00 -17.11
CA ARG A 163 1.60 0.18 -17.32
C ARG A 163 2.25 0.71 -16.03
N LEU A 164 1.56 0.64 -14.90
CA LEU A 164 2.11 1.08 -13.61
C LEU A 164 3.15 0.10 -13.07
N ARG A 165 2.92 -1.21 -13.24
CA ARG A 165 3.93 -2.24 -12.93
C ARG A 165 5.14 -2.10 -13.85
N ASP A 166 4.96 -1.82 -15.13
CA ASP A 166 6.07 -1.60 -16.07
C ASP A 166 6.92 -0.37 -15.68
N THR A 167 6.27 0.70 -15.21
CA THR A 167 6.96 1.88 -14.67
C THR A 167 7.84 1.52 -13.47
N LEU A 168 7.34 0.71 -12.53
CA LEU A 168 8.11 0.24 -11.38
C LEU A 168 9.27 -0.69 -11.80
N SER A 169 8.99 -1.64 -12.70
CA SER A 169 10.00 -2.58 -13.19
C SER A 169 11.14 -1.87 -13.92
N SER A 170 10.81 -0.88 -14.74
CA SER A 170 11.80 -0.04 -15.45
C SER A 170 12.66 0.79 -14.49
N ALA A 171 12.15 1.09 -13.30
CA ALA A 171 12.89 1.73 -12.22
C ALA A 171 13.77 0.77 -11.41
N GLY A 172 13.76 -0.54 -11.71
CA GLY A 172 14.52 -1.55 -10.97
C GLY A 172 13.82 -2.06 -9.70
N VAL A 173 12.51 -1.81 -9.55
CA VAL A 173 11.70 -2.37 -8.46
C VAL A 173 11.23 -3.77 -8.84
N ASP A 174 11.41 -4.75 -7.95
CA ASP A 174 10.92 -6.12 -8.14
C ASP A 174 9.39 -6.17 -7.96
N VAL A 175 8.68 -6.09 -9.08
CA VAL A 175 7.21 -6.09 -9.13
C VAL A 175 6.57 -7.43 -8.77
N ASN A 176 7.32 -8.54 -8.72
CA ASN A 176 6.79 -9.83 -8.28
C ASN A 176 6.44 -9.84 -6.79
N ARG A 177 6.93 -8.85 -6.04
CA ARG A 177 6.61 -8.64 -4.63
C ARG A 177 5.32 -7.85 -4.42
N LEU A 178 4.74 -7.25 -5.46
CA LEU A 178 3.47 -6.54 -5.33
C LEU A 178 2.38 -7.50 -4.87
N ALA A 179 1.62 -7.07 -3.87
CA ALA A 179 0.48 -7.79 -3.34
C ALA A 179 -0.80 -6.99 -3.56
N ALA A 180 -1.85 -7.68 -4.02
CA ALA A 180 -3.17 -7.10 -4.18
C ALA A 180 -3.79 -6.75 -2.82
N SER A 181 -4.31 -5.53 -2.73
CA SER A 181 -5.01 -5.05 -1.54
C SER A 181 -6.49 -5.41 -1.62
N ASN A 182 -7.04 -5.95 -0.53
CA ASN A 182 -8.42 -6.38 -0.51
C ASN A 182 -9.38 -5.18 -0.38
N GLN A 183 -10.02 -4.80 -1.48
CA GLN A 183 -11.02 -3.73 -1.57
C GLN A 183 -12.47 -4.23 -1.65
N THR A 184 -12.73 -5.50 -1.31
CA THR A 184 -14.07 -6.09 -1.35
C THR A 184 -14.80 -5.95 -0.01
N GLY A 185 -16.13 -5.76 -0.04
CA GLY A 185 -16.96 -5.67 1.17
C GLY A 185 -16.49 -4.57 2.12
N CYS A 186 -16.25 -3.38 1.56
CA CYS A 186 -15.69 -2.22 2.26
C CYS A 186 -16.74 -1.18 2.68
N ASP A 187 -18.00 -1.42 2.32
CA ASP A 187 -19.11 -0.54 2.66
C ASP A 187 -19.66 -0.94 4.03
N ARG A 188 -19.98 0.05 4.86
CA ARG A 188 -20.41 -0.14 6.26
C ARG A 188 -21.76 -0.89 6.39
N ASN A 189 -22.49 -1.08 5.29
CA ASN A 189 -23.90 -1.47 5.29
C ASN A 189 -24.18 -2.95 4.97
N ASP A 190 -23.16 -3.80 4.83
CA ASP A 190 -23.40 -5.24 4.80
C ASP A 190 -23.82 -5.69 6.21
N ARG A 191 -25.14 -5.65 6.45
CA ARG A 191 -25.78 -6.50 7.45
C ARG A 191 -25.46 -7.94 7.03
N PRO A 192 -25.03 -8.82 7.93
CA PRO A 192 -25.09 -10.24 7.61
C PRO A 192 -26.54 -10.54 7.24
N ILE A 193 -26.77 -11.18 6.09
CA ILE A 193 -28.02 -11.92 5.87
C ILE A 193 -27.94 -13.07 6.88
N ILE A 194 -28.35 -12.78 8.11
CA ILE A 194 -28.75 -13.82 9.03
C ILE A 194 -30.00 -14.38 8.38
N GLY A 195 -29.91 -15.62 7.90
CA GLY A 195 -31.01 -16.33 7.25
C GLY A 195 -32.29 -16.11 8.05
N GLY A 196 -33.22 -15.36 7.45
CA GLY A 196 -34.58 -15.25 7.92
C GLY A 196 -35.23 -16.61 7.72
N PHE A 197 -35.17 -17.43 8.76
CA PHE A 197 -36.10 -18.52 8.93
C PHE A 197 -37.52 -17.96 8.87
N MET A 198 -38.37 -18.74 8.20
CA MET A 198 -39.78 -18.49 7.93
C MET A 198 -40.52 -17.90 9.13
N ASN A 199 -41.36 -16.90 8.85
CA ASN A 199 -42.67 -16.80 9.48
C ASN A 199 -43.66 -16.22 8.48
N THR A 200 -44.36 -17.13 7.80
CA THR A 200 -45.63 -16.87 7.13
C THR A 200 -46.72 -16.88 8.19
N LEU A 201 -47.51 -15.80 8.30
CA LEU A 201 -48.82 -15.60 8.98
C LEU A 201 -48.84 -14.10 9.42
N LEU A 202 -49.77 -13.21 9.06
CA LEU A 202 -51.21 -13.30 8.76
C LEU A 202 -51.72 -12.05 8.00
N THR A 203 -52.73 -12.28 7.15
CA THR A 203 -53.96 -11.48 6.87
C THR A 203 -53.90 -10.02 6.37
N ALA A 204 -54.56 -9.74 5.24
CA ALA A 204 -55.95 -9.23 5.19
C ALA A 204 -56.32 -8.63 3.82
N THR A 205 -57.26 -9.24 3.09
CA THR A 205 -58.55 -8.68 2.62
C THR A 205 -59.35 -9.77 1.94
#